data_AF-A0A497XP99-F1
#
_entry.id   AF-A0A497XP99-F1
#
_cell.length_a   1.000
_cell.length_b   1.000
_cell.length_c   1.000
_cell.angle_alpha   90.00
_cell.angle_beta   90.00
_cell.angle_gamma   90.00
#
_symmetry.space_group_name_H-M   'P 1'
#
loop_
_entity.id
_entity.type
_entity.pdbx_description
1 polymer ?
#
loop_
_entity_poly.entity_id
_entity_poly.type
_entity_poly.pdbx_seq_one_letter_code
_entity_poly.pdbx_strand_id
1 'polypeptide(L)'
;MLTAPLHSTFPKLDGRLLIVVCSYRGGIGNPPPFSLARTLPWSGRLGRLADRLMFLNLRQFIAANRDFFANARTLAYQAGLVGELLGMSAPAQVTIALDRAFETDAARSTLEPFGSVSLRDPDDLARGCDDADAVVVVYPDALGLGWEPLEARLAGANAYLLNGRRRIQPFDARARRRLRWRRLLATTRIPELAASVAVVPVAAVLAAWDAMRGKS
;
A
#
# COMPACT_ATOMS: atom_id res chain seq x y z
N MET A 1 -15.51 5.12 -19.88
CA MET A 1 -15.63 4.80 -18.44
C MET A 1 -15.67 6.14 -17.71
N LEU A 2 -16.81 6.52 -17.12
CA LEU A 2 -16.97 7.80 -16.42
C LEU A 2 -16.44 7.67 -15.00
N THR A 3 -15.26 8.23 -14.75
CA THR A 3 -14.54 8.17 -13.49
C THR A 3 -15.05 9.32 -12.58
N ALA A 4 -15.76 9.02 -11.48
CA ALA A 4 -16.33 10.02 -10.55
C ALA A 4 -15.33 11.09 -10.05
N PRO A 5 -15.61 12.41 -10.17
CA PRO A 5 -14.65 13.48 -9.90
C PRO A 5 -14.09 13.49 -8.47
N LEU A 6 -12.88 14.03 -8.30
CA LEU A 6 -12.23 14.24 -7.00
C LEU A 6 -13.10 15.17 -6.11
N HIS A 7 -13.31 14.81 -4.84
CA HIS A 7 -14.20 15.55 -3.93
C HIS A 7 -13.69 16.97 -3.57
N SER A 8 -14.62 17.90 -3.35
CA SER A 8 -14.57 19.37 -3.51
C SER A 8 -13.80 20.21 -2.48
N THR A 9 -12.94 19.65 -1.64
CA THR A 9 -11.98 20.45 -0.83
C THR A 9 -10.57 20.12 -1.28
N PHE A 10 -10.25 20.58 -2.47
CA PHE A 10 -8.93 20.41 -3.05
C PHE A 10 -7.99 21.47 -2.46
N PRO A 11 -6.80 21.09 -1.96
CA PRO A 11 -5.81 22.08 -1.55
C PRO A 11 -5.38 22.88 -2.78
N LYS A 12 -5.22 24.20 -2.63
CA LYS A 12 -4.54 25.00 -3.65
C LYS A 12 -3.07 24.61 -3.64
N LEU A 13 -2.65 23.91 -4.69
CA LEU A 13 -1.26 23.51 -4.92
C LEU A 13 -0.64 24.53 -5.88
N ASP A 14 -0.15 25.63 -5.32
CA ASP A 14 0.49 26.72 -6.05
C ASP A 14 2.03 26.61 -5.90
N GLY A 15 2.79 27.19 -6.84
CA GLY A 15 4.26 27.22 -6.78
C GLY A 15 4.96 25.98 -7.35
N ARG A 16 6.08 25.58 -6.73
CA ARG A 16 6.90 24.43 -7.10
C ARG A 16 6.33 23.15 -6.48
N LEU A 17 5.85 22.26 -7.34
CA LEU A 17 5.21 21.01 -6.95
C LEU A 17 6.15 19.83 -7.20
N LEU A 18 6.41 19.04 -6.17
CA LEU A 18 7.06 17.72 -6.29
C LEU A 18 6.00 16.63 -6.23
N ILE A 19 5.85 15.86 -7.31
CA ILE A 19 4.96 14.69 -7.37
C ILE A 19 5.80 13.42 -7.25
N VAL A 20 5.51 12.59 -6.26
CA VAL A 20 6.18 11.31 -6.05
C VAL A 20 5.24 10.19 -6.50
N VAL A 21 5.59 9.47 -7.57
CA VAL A 21 4.78 8.37 -8.12
C VAL A 21 5.36 7.03 -7.64
N CYS A 22 4.61 6.38 -6.76
CA CYS A 22 5.04 5.17 -6.08
C CYS A 22 4.63 3.91 -6.84
N SER A 23 5.52 2.91 -6.93
CA SER A 23 5.16 1.56 -7.40
C SER A 23 4.49 0.73 -6.30
N TYR A 24 3.84 -0.36 -6.68
CA TYR A 24 3.20 -1.24 -5.71
C TYR A 24 4.22 -2.16 -5.04
N ARG A 25 4.32 -2.11 -3.70
CA ARG A 25 5.24 -2.93 -2.90
C ARG A 25 4.52 -3.98 -2.03
N GLY A 26 3.37 -4.44 -2.49
CA GLY A 26 2.62 -5.51 -1.82
C GLY A 26 3.37 -6.85 -1.74
N GLY A 27 2.71 -7.83 -1.12
CA GLY A 27 3.26 -9.14 -0.78
C GLY A 27 3.75 -9.96 -1.98
N ILE A 28 3.26 -9.69 -3.19
CA ILE A 28 3.64 -10.40 -4.43
C ILE A 28 5.15 -10.30 -4.77
N GLY A 29 5.91 -9.39 -4.16
CA GLY A 29 7.38 -9.31 -4.32
C GLY A 29 8.19 -9.39 -3.02
N ASN A 30 7.55 -9.54 -1.86
CA ASN A 30 8.29 -9.69 -0.61
C ASN A 30 8.76 -11.14 -0.48
N PRO A 31 9.99 -11.40 0.01
CA PRO A 31 10.41 -12.75 0.30
C PRO A 31 9.36 -13.39 1.21
N PRO A 32 8.95 -14.65 0.95
CA PRO A 32 8.00 -15.32 1.80
C PRO A 32 8.52 -15.26 3.24
N PRO A 33 7.62 -15.12 4.24
CA PRO A 33 8.01 -15.11 5.64
C PRO A 33 8.98 -16.26 5.93
N PHE A 34 10.00 -15.98 6.74
CA PHE A 34 11.09 -16.91 7.07
C PHE A 34 10.54 -18.31 7.34
N SER A 35 10.94 -19.29 6.51
CA SER A 35 10.59 -20.70 6.64
C SER A 35 11.82 -21.47 7.07
N LEU A 36 11.74 -22.05 8.26
CA LEU A 36 12.80 -22.86 8.86
C LEU A 36 13.08 -24.10 8.01
N ALA A 37 12.04 -24.67 7.39
CA ALA A 37 12.19 -25.79 6.48
C ALA A 37 12.93 -25.41 5.18
N ARG A 38 12.82 -24.16 4.71
CA ARG A 38 13.56 -23.65 3.54
C ARG A 38 15.00 -23.25 3.88
N THR A 39 15.22 -22.58 5.00
CA THR A 39 16.57 -22.13 5.39
C THR A 39 17.44 -23.26 5.93
N LEU A 40 16.84 -24.30 6.52
CA LEU A 40 17.57 -25.47 7.03
C LEU A 40 16.95 -26.76 6.44
N PRO A 41 17.31 -27.14 5.20
CA PRO A 41 16.68 -28.28 4.50
C PRO A 41 16.83 -29.61 5.24
N TRP A 42 17.90 -29.75 6.02
CA TRP A 42 18.20 -30.92 6.85
C TRP A 42 17.26 -31.08 8.05
N SER A 43 16.48 -30.06 8.41
CA SER A 43 15.52 -30.11 9.53
C SER A 43 14.23 -30.90 9.23
N GLY A 44 14.01 -31.30 7.97
CA GLY A 44 13.04 -32.33 7.58
C GLY A 44 11.61 -32.13 8.10
N ARG A 45 11.17 -32.99 9.04
CA ARG A 45 9.81 -32.93 9.64
C ARG A 45 9.69 -31.89 10.74
N LEU A 46 10.77 -31.60 11.48
CA LEU A 46 10.79 -30.61 12.56
C LEU A 46 10.68 -29.18 12.00
N GLY A 47 11.39 -28.88 10.91
CA GLY A 47 11.25 -27.61 10.20
C GLY A 47 9.81 -27.38 9.71
N ARG A 48 9.15 -28.42 9.17
CA ARG A 48 7.73 -28.35 8.74
C ARG A 48 6.75 -28.20 9.90
N LEU A 49 7.04 -28.80 11.06
CA LEU A 49 6.22 -28.67 12.26
C LEU A 49 6.37 -27.26 12.86
N ALA A 50 7.60 -26.76 12.97
CA ALA A 50 7.90 -25.39 13.38
C ALA A 50 7.25 -24.38 12.43
N ASP A 51 7.31 -24.61 11.11
CA ASP A 51 6.68 -23.76 10.12
C ASP A 51 5.15 -23.74 10.23
N ARG A 52 4.53 -24.89 10.55
CA ARG A 52 3.09 -24.99 10.88
C ARG A 52 2.73 -24.27 12.17
N LEU A 53 3.54 -24.44 13.22
CA LEU A 53 3.36 -23.76 14.51
C LEU A 53 3.59 -22.25 14.41
N MET A 54 4.48 -21.81 13.52
CA MET A 54 4.72 -20.40 13.21
C MET A 54 3.70 -19.80 12.23
N PHE A 55 2.63 -20.54 11.91
CA PHE A 55 1.53 -20.08 11.08
C PHE A 55 1.98 -19.58 9.69
N LEU A 56 3.00 -20.19 9.07
CA LEU A 56 3.50 -19.72 7.77
C LEU A 56 2.45 -19.74 6.67
N ASN A 57 1.60 -20.76 6.65
CA ASN A 57 0.46 -20.84 5.72
C ASN A 57 -0.53 -19.69 5.95
N LEU A 58 -0.77 -19.31 7.21
CA LEU A 58 -1.61 -18.16 7.54
C LEU A 58 -0.96 -16.85 7.08
N ARG A 59 0.35 -16.70 7.25
CA ARG A 59 1.08 -15.49 6.80
C ARG A 59 1.10 -15.35 5.28
N GLN A 60 1.29 -16.45 4.54
CA GLN A 60 1.18 -16.46 3.08
C GLN A 60 -0.25 -16.16 2.62
N PHE A 61 -1.24 -16.78 3.27
CA PHE A 61 -2.65 -16.49 3.03
C PHE A 61 -3.00 -15.01 3.31
N ILE A 62 -2.52 -14.45 4.41
CA ILE A 62 -2.67 -13.03 4.75
C ILE A 62 -2.05 -12.14 3.67
N ALA A 63 -0.83 -12.44 3.23
CA ALA A 63 -0.14 -11.65 2.21
C ALA A 63 -0.90 -11.67 0.87
N ALA A 64 -1.29 -12.86 0.40
CA ALA A 64 -2.02 -13.03 -0.87
C ALA A 64 -3.37 -12.30 -0.84
N ASN A 65 -4.14 -12.43 0.25
CA ASN A 65 -5.41 -11.74 0.34
C ASN A 65 -5.25 -10.22 0.57
N ARG A 66 -4.23 -9.79 1.31
CA ARG A 66 -3.93 -8.35 1.48
C ARG A 66 -3.74 -7.71 0.11
N ASP A 67 -3.00 -8.38 -0.78
CA ASP A 67 -2.75 -7.88 -2.13
C ASP A 67 -4.01 -7.86 -2.99
N PHE A 68 -4.88 -8.88 -2.84
CA PHE A 68 -6.19 -8.88 -3.46
C PHE A 68 -7.03 -7.65 -3.06
N PHE A 69 -7.06 -7.29 -1.77
CA PHE A 69 -7.82 -6.14 -1.28
C PHE A 69 -7.13 -4.79 -1.49
N ALA A 70 -5.82 -4.77 -1.71
CA ALA A 70 -5.09 -3.55 -2.01
C ALA A 70 -5.51 -2.93 -3.35
N ASN A 71 -5.92 -3.77 -4.31
CA ASN A 71 -6.37 -3.37 -5.65
C ASN A 71 -5.39 -2.38 -6.30
N ALA A 72 -4.15 -2.83 -6.43
CA ALA A 72 -3.06 -2.04 -6.98
C ALA A 72 -3.42 -1.51 -8.38
N ARG A 73 -3.20 -0.22 -8.59
CA ARG A 73 -3.48 0.49 -9.82
C ARG A 73 -2.25 0.50 -10.72
N THR A 74 -2.50 0.54 -12.02
CA THR A 74 -1.45 0.65 -13.03
C THR A 74 -0.85 2.05 -13.04
N LEU A 75 0.34 2.18 -13.63
CA LEU A 75 0.96 3.49 -13.84
C LEU A 75 0.08 4.42 -14.68
N ALA A 76 -0.57 3.91 -15.73
CA ALA A 76 -1.49 4.70 -16.56
C ALA A 76 -2.64 5.31 -15.72
N TYR A 77 -3.15 4.56 -14.74
CA TYR A 77 -4.15 5.08 -13.81
C TYR A 77 -3.58 6.17 -12.90
N GLN A 78 -2.36 5.99 -12.37
CA GLN A 78 -1.68 7.00 -11.57
C GLN A 78 -1.36 8.27 -12.38
N ALA A 79 -0.99 8.14 -13.65
CA ALA A 79 -0.81 9.27 -14.55
C ALA A 79 -2.11 10.04 -14.80
N GLY A 80 -3.23 9.33 -14.95
CA GLY A 80 -4.56 9.96 -14.98
C GLY A 80 -4.87 10.75 -13.70
N LEU A 81 -4.53 10.20 -12.53
CA LEU A 81 -4.64 10.90 -11.25
C LEU A 81 -3.77 12.17 -11.19
N VAL A 82 -2.55 12.11 -11.73
CA VAL A 82 -1.65 13.28 -11.84
C VAL A 82 -2.25 14.34 -12.77
N GLY A 83 -2.76 13.95 -13.93
CA GLY A 83 -3.42 14.88 -14.85
C GLY A 83 -4.63 15.58 -14.23
N GLU A 84 -5.46 14.85 -13.48
CA GLU A 84 -6.60 15.43 -12.77
C GLU A 84 -6.18 16.38 -11.64
N LEU A 85 -5.18 15.99 -10.85
CA LEU A 85 -4.57 16.82 -9.80
C LEU A 85 -4.09 18.16 -10.40
N LEU A 86 -3.36 18.10 -11.52
CA LEU A 86 -2.85 19.27 -12.22
C LEU A 86 -3.95 20.08 -12.88
N GLY A 87 -5.02 19.46 -13.38
CA GLY A 87 -6.18 20.17 -13.92
C GLY A 87 -6.96 20.98 -12.88
N MET A 88 -6.82 20.64 -11.58
CA MET A 88 -7.44 21.37 -10.47
C MET A 88 -6.49 22.31 -9.73
N SER A 89 -5.22 22.34 -10.13
CA SER A 89 -4.18 23.20 -9.55
C SER A 89 -3.54 24.04 -10.66
N ALA A 90 -2.73 25.03 -10.28
CA ALA A 90 -1.98 25.84 -11.24
C ALA A 90 -0.53 25.99 -10.77
N PRO A 91 0.22 24.89 -10.61
CA PRO A 91 1.60 24.97 -10.15
C PRO A 91 2.47 25.71 -11.19
N ALA A 92 3.40 26.52 -10.70
CA ALA A 92 4.37 27.23 -11.52
C ALA A 92 5.43 26.28 -12.10
N GLN A 93 5.74 25.20 -11.38
CA GLN A 93 6.71 24.19 -11.81
C GLN A 93 6.29 22.81 -11.28
N VAL A 94 6.43 21.78 -12.11
CA VAL A 94 6.15 20.39 -11.72
C VAL A 94 7.39 19.53 -11.94
N THR A 95 7.85 18.90 -10.86
CA THR A 95 8.88 17.86 -10.89
C THR A 95 8.24 16.55 -10.46
N ILE A 96 8.52 15.48 -11.20
CA ILE A 96 7.96 14.14 -10.94
C ILE A 96 9.11 13.19 -10.58
N ALA A 97 9.08 12.66 -9.36
CA ALA A 97 9.95 11.59 -8.91
C ALA A 97 9.22 10.25 -9.11
N LEU A 98 9.67 9.48 -10.09
CA LEU A 98 9.10 8.17 -10.44
C LEU A 98 9.93 7.06 -9.80
N ASP A 99 9.29 6.14 -9.09
CA ASP A 99 9.96 4.96 -8.53
C ASP A 99 10.66 4.15 -9.64
N ARG A 100 11.94 3.82 -9.43
CA ARG A 100 12.75 2.99 -10.34
C ARG A 100 12.11 1.63 -10.62
N ALA A 101 11.22 1.11 -9.78
CA ALA A 101 10.49 -0.11 -10.11
C ALA A 101 9.65 -0.03 -11.42
N PHE A 102 9.43 1.17 -11.97
CA PHE A 102 8.79 1.37 -13.28
C PHE A 102 9.77 1.44 -14.47
N GLU A 103 11.06 1.10 -14.30
CA GLU A 103 12.18 1.26 -15.26
C GLU A 103 11.89 0.75 -16.69
N THR A 104 11.13 1.56 -17.42
CA THR A 104 10.73 1.37 -18.81
C THR A 104 10.56 2.76 -19.41
N ASP A 105 11.00 2.96 -20.65
CA ASP A 105 10.85 4.25 -21.33
C ASP A 105 9.37 4.63 -21.49
N ALA A 106 8.50 3.64 -21.66
CA ALA A 106 7.04 3.81 -21.71
C ALA A 106 6.47 4.41 -20.42
N ALA A 107 7.03 4.07 -19.25
CA ALA A 107 6.58 4.63 -17.99
C ALA A 107 6.92 6.12 -17.87
N ARG A 108 8.11 6.51 -18.32
CA ARG A 108 8.55 7.90 -18.27
C ARG A 108 7.74 8.76 -19.23
N SER A 109 7.59 8.32 -20.48
CA SER A 109 6.85 9.06 -21.51
C SER A 109 5.37 9.28 -21.15
N THR A 110 4.80 8.40 -20.33
CA THR A 110 3.44 8.57 -19.80
C THR A 110 3.30 9.79 -18.87
N LEU A 111 4.38 10.19 -18.18
CA LEU A 111 4.37 11.27 -17.18
C LEU A 111 5.03 12.57 -17.65
N GLU A 112 5.90 12.52 -18.67
CA GLU A 112 6.57 13.68 -19.26
C GLU A 112 5.66 14.85 -19.66
N PRO A 113 4.42 14.63 -20.18
CA PRO A 113 3.50 15.72 -20.48
C PRO A 113 3.11 16.58 -19.26
N PHE A 114 3.32 16.07 -18.04
CA PHE A 114 2.92 16.73 -16.80
C PHE A 114 4.06 17.49 -16.09
N GLY A 115 5.33 17.27 -16.49
CA GLY A 115 6.48 17.92 -15.83
C GLY A 115 7.80 17.19 -16.06
N SER A 116 8.86 17.66 -15.38
CA SER A 116 10.18 17.03 -15.47
C SER A 116 10.21 15.72 -14.69
N VAL A 117 10.39 14.60 -15.38
CA VAL A 117 10.37 13.25 -14.77
C VAL A 117 11.80 12.77 -14.48
N SER A 118 12.02 12.31 -13.25
CA SER A 118 13.26 11.67 -12.82
C SER A 118 12.97 10.29 -12.22
N LEU A 119 13.66 9.26 -12.70
CA LEU A 119 13.62 7.93 -12.08
C LEU A 119 14.52 7.92 -10.85
N ARG A 120 14.01 7.42 -9.71
CA ARG A 120 14.75 7.41 -8.45
C ARG A 120 14.56 6.11 -7.69
N ASP A 121 15.59 5.74 -6.95
CA ASP A 121 15.47 4.66 -5.98
C ASP A 121 14.47 5.03 -4.88
N PRO A 122 13.84 4.04 -4.23
CA PRO A 122 12.82 4.27 -3.22
C PRO A 122 13.29 5.16 -2.07
N ASP A 123 14.58 5.06 -1.75
CA ASP A 123 15.21 5.85 -0.70
C ASP A 123 15.43 7.33 -1.08
N ASP A 124 15.48 7.62 -2.37
CA ASP A 124 15.76 8.95 -2.94
C ASP A 124 14.50 9.65 -3.46
N LEU A 125 13.33 9.01 -3.39
CA LEU A 125 12.08 9.58 -3.88
C LEU A 125 11.69 10.88 -3.18
N ALA A 126 12.07 11.05 -1.91
CA ALA A 126 11.83 12.29 -1.15
C ALA A 126 12.83 13.42 -1.48
N ARG A 127 13.87 13.17 -2.28
CA ARG A 127 14.91 14.18 -2.55
C ARG A 127 14.31 15.45 -3.18
N GLY A 128 14.68 16.62 -2.68
CA GLY A 128 14.13 17.90 -3.14
C GLY A 128 12.75 18.23 -2.58
N CYS A 129 12.26 17.50 -1.56
CA CYS A 129 11.04 17.89 -0.86
C CYS A 129 11.17 19.22 -0.11
N ASP A 130 12.36 19.56 0.38
CA ASP A 130 12.64 20.84 1.05
C ASP A 130 12.63 22.03 0.08
N ASP A 131 12.88 21.78 -1.21
CA ASP A 131 12.84 22.78 -2.27
C ASP A 131 11.45 22.94 -2.88
N ALA A 132 10.48 22.10 -2.50
CA ALA A 132 9.13 22.14 -3.05
C ALA A 132 8.18 22.90 -2.11
N ASP A 133 7.31 23.72 -2.69
CA ASP A 133 6.26 24.43 -1.94
C ASP A 133 5.17 23.45 -1.48
N ALA A 134 4.96 22.37 -2.25
CA ALA A 134 4.13 21.23 -1.88
C ALA A 134 4.66 19.91 -2.44
N VAL A 135 4.42 18.82 -1.72
CA VAL A 135 4.73 17.45 -2.15
C VAL A 135 3.45 16.64 -2.27
N VAL A 136 3.24 15.95 -3.38
CA VAL A 136 2.10 15.03 -3.55
C VAL A 136 2.60 13.62 -3.78
N VAL A 137 2.28 12.70 -2.87
CA VAL A 137 2.61 11.28 -3.02
C VAL A 137 1.43 10.54 -3.63
N VAL A 138 1.65 9.93 -4.79
CA VAL A 138 0.65 9.19 -5.54
C VAL A 138 0.84 7.69 -5.30
N TYR A 139 0.00 7.12 -4.43
CA TYR A 139 0.03 5.68 -4.16
C TYR A 139 -0.71 4.88 -5.23
N PRO A 140 -0.20 3.69 -5.58
CA PRO A 140 -0.88 2.78 -6.50
C PRO A 140 -2.06 2.08 -5.83
N ASP A 141 -2.15 2.08 -4.50
CA ASP A 141 -3.19 1.40 -3.74
C ASP A 141 -3.88 2.35 -2.74
N ALA A 142 -4.87 1.82 -2.00
CA ALA A 142 -5.65 2.63 -1.06
C ALA A 142 -4.91 2.97 0.25
N LEU A 143 -3.87 2.21 0.60
CA LEU A 143 -3.15 2.23 1.86
C LEU A 143 -1.70 2.68 1.71
N GLY A 144 -1.12 2.70 0.51
CA GLY A 144 0.30 3.00 0.28
C GLY A 144 1.20 1.95 0.92
N LEU A 145 0.96 0.66 0.64
CA LEU A 145 1.68 -0.44 1.30
C LEU A 145 3.18 -0.40 0.93
N GLY A 146 4.05 -0.50 1.94
CA GLY A 146 5.51 -0.57 1.76
C GLY A 146 6.20 0.79 1.59
N TRP A 147 5.47 1.90 1.77
CA TRP A 147 5.98 3.26 1.60
C TRP A 147 6.21 3.99 2.92
N GLU A 148 6.20 3.28 4.05
CA GLU A 148 6.50 3.83 5.38
C GLU A 148 7.86 4.56 5.47
N PRO A 149 8.96 4.12 4.82
CA PRO A 149 10.22 4.85 4.86
C PRO A 149 10.15 6.21 4.16
N LEU A 150 9.50 6.27 3.00
CA LEU A 150 9.25 7.52 2.28
C LEU A 150 8.41 8.49 3.13
N GLU A 151 7.34 7.97 3.74
CA GLU A 151 6.48 8.72 4.66
C GLU A 151 7.23 9.32 5.86
N ALA A 152 8.22 8.61 6.39
CA ALA A 152 9.04 9.12 7.49
C ALA A 152 9.91 10.31 7.04
N ARG A 153 10.44 10.26 5.81
CA ARG A 153 11.25 11.34 5.22
C ARG A 153 10.43 12.59 4.89
N LEU A 154 9.13 12.44 4.61
CA LEU A 154 8.22 13.56 4.37
C LEU A 154 7.68 14.20 5.66
N ALA A 155 8.16 13.77 6.84
CA ALA A 155 7.73 14.33 8.10
C ALA A 155 8.17 15.80 8.22
N GLY A 156 7.20 16.72 8.16
CA GLY A 156 7.45 18.17 8.27
C GLY A 156 7.32 18.92 6.95
N ALA A 157 7.33 18.22 5.80
CA ALA A 157 7.03 18.81 4.51
C ALA A 157 5.53 19.14 4.38
N ASN A 158 5.20 20.11 3.52
CA ASN A 158 3.83 20.38 3.08
C ASN A 158 3.35 19.28 2.11
N ALA A 159 3.10 18.10 2.67
CA ALA A 159 2.83 16.89 1.91
C ALA A 159 1.34 16.53 1.85
N TYR A 160 0.92 15.96 0.73
CA TYR A 160 -0.41 15.44 0.47
C TYR A 160 -0.31 14.01 -0.06
N LEU A 161 -1.31 13.19 0.28
CA LEU A 161 -1.41 11.83 -0.23
C LEU A 161 -2.58 11.72 -1.20
N LEU A 162 -2.30 11.28 -2.42
CA LEU A 162 -3.29 10.91 -3.42
C LEU A 162 -3.28 9.39 -3.58
N ASN A 163 -4.34 8.72 -3.13
CA ASN A 163 -4.39 7.25 -3.15
C ASN A 163 -5.08 6.67 -4.40
N GLY A 164 -4.95 5.35 -4.60
CA GLY A 164 -5.59 4.62 -5.70
C GLY A 164 -7.13 4.57 -5.66
N ARG A 165 -7.77 5.25 -4.68
CA ARG A 165 -9.22 5.48 -4.60
C ARG A 165 -9.59 6.94 -4.91
N ARG A 166 -8.69 7.71 -5.54
CA ARG A 166 -8.89 9.12 -5.93
C ARG A 166 -9.28 9.98 -4.72
N ARG A 167 -8.57 9.82 -3.61
CA ARG A 167 -8.73 10.68 -2.43
C ARG A 167 -7.43 11.40 -2.17
N ILE A 168 -7.50 12.73 -2.13
CA ILE A 168 -6.41 13.58 -1.67
C ILE A 168 -6.63 13.91 -0.19
N GLN A 169 -5.58 13.86 0.61
CA GLN A 169 -5.63 14.26 2.02
C GLN A 169 -4.28 14.87 2.46
N PRO A 170 -4.28 15.85 3.36
CA PRO A 170 -3.04 16.37 3.93
C PRO A 170 -2.32 15.27 4.72
N PHE A 171 -0.99 15.24 4.61
CA PHE A 171 -0.14 14.24 5.23
C PHE A 171 0.40 14.70 6.59
N ASP A 172 -0.51 14.94 7.53
CA ASP A 172 -0.16 15.36 8.88
C ASP A 172 0.13 14.17 9.84
N ALA A 173 0.47 14.48 11.09
CA ALA A 173 0.70 13.46 12.13
C ALA A 173 -0.55 12.61 12.44
N ARG A 174 -1.76 13.10 12.17
CA ARG A 174 -3.02 12.37 12.40
C ARG A 174 -3.29 11.39 11.25
N ALA A 175 -3.10 11.83 10.02
CA ALA A 175 -3.18 11.03 8.81
C ALA A 175 -2.17 9.87 8.84
N ARG A 176 -0.92 10.14 9.26
CA ARG A 176 0.11 9.11 9.50
C ARG A 176 -0.35 8.04 10.48
N ARG A 177 -0.84 8.44 11.66
CA ARG A 177 -1.35 7.49 12.66
C ARG A 177 -2.53 6.68 12.12
N ARG A 178 -3.47 7.34 11.43
CA ARG A 178 -4.64 6.67 10.82
C ARG A 178 -4.23 5.66 9.76
N LEU A 179 -3.24 5.98 8.92
CA LEU A 179 -2.71 5.07 7.91
C LEU A 179 -2.01 3.89 8.54
N ARG A 180 -1.16 4.11 9.55
CA ARG A 180 -0.52 3.02 10.31
C ARG A 180 -1.55 2.06 10.90
N TRP A 181 -2.63 2.57 11.51
CA TRP A 181 -3.71 1.73 12.02
C TRP A 181 -4.43 0.96 10.91
N ARG A 182 -4.73 1.60 9.77
CA ARG A 182 -5.36 0.91 8.64
C ARG A 182 -4.46 -0.18 8.06
N ARG A 183 -3.17 0.07 7.93
CA ARG A 183 -2.19 -0.93 7.48
C ARG A 183 -2.09 -2.06 8.49
N LEU A 184 -2.03 -1.76 9.79
CA LEU A 184 -2.02 -2.77 10.85
C LEU A 184 -3.28 -3.65 10.77
N LEU A 185 -4.47 -3.06 10.66
CA LEU A 185 -5.72 -3.83 10.53
C LEU A 185 -5.73 -4.68 9.25
N ALA A 186 -5.22 -4.15 8.15
CA ALA A 186 -5.12 -4.88 6.88
C ALA A 186 -4.09 -6.01 6.91
N THR A 187 -3.00 -5.87 7.66
CA THR A 187 -1.94 -6.90 7.77
C THR A 187 -2.23 -7.93 8.84
N THR A 188 -2.83 -7.53 9.96
CA THR A 188 -2.99 -8.41 11.12
C THR A 188 -4.24 -9.27 11.04
N ARG A 189 -5.24 -8.90 10.22
CA ARG A 189 -6.52 -9.62 10.14
C ARG A 189 -7.13 -9.90 11.52
N ILE A 190 -6.88 -9.01 12.49
CA ILE A 190 -7.39 -9.16 13.87
C ILE A 190 -8.89 -9.48 13.88
N PRO A 191 -9.75 -8.86 13.04
CA PRO A 191 -11.16 -9.21 13.00
C PRO A 191 -11.40 -10.65 12.54
N GLU A 192 -10.74 -11.12 11.48
CA GLU A 192 -10.92 -12.50 10.99
C GLU A 192 -10.33 -13.54 11.95
N LEU A 193 -9.20 -13.23 12.60
CA LEU A 193 -8.61 -14.09 13.63
C LEU A 193 -9.52 -14.16 14.87
N ALA A 194 -10.02 -13.01 15.34
CA ALA A 194 -10.95 -12.96 16.47
C ALA A 194 -12.26 -13.70 16.16
N ALA A 195 -12.80 -13.54 14.94
CA ALA A 195 -13.97 -14.29 14.48
C ALA A 195 -13.69 -15.79 14.44
N SER A 196 -12.51 -16.22 13.96
CA SER A 196 -12.12 -17.64 13.93
C SER A 196 -12.03 -18.23 15.34
N VAL A 197 -11.41 -17.50 16.27
CA VAL A 197 -11.32 -17.90 17.68
C VAL A 197 -12.69 -18.00 18.34
N ALA A 198 -13.66 -17.16 17.95
CA ALA A 198 -15.02 -17.21 18.47
C ALA A 198 -15.87 -18.32 17.83
N VAL A 199 -15.72 -18.57 16.52
CA VAL A 199 -16.53 -19.53 15.77
C VAL A 199 -16.12 -20.98 16.04
N VAL A 200 -14.83 -21.27 16.20
CA VAL A 200 -14.35 -22.64 16.40
C VAL A 200 -14.93 -23.31 17.66
N PRO A 201 -14.96 -22.68 18.84
CA PRO A 201 -15.59 -23.25 20.03
C PRO A 201 -17.09 -23.47 19.84
N VAL A 202 -17.80 -22.51 19.23
CA VAL A 202 -19.24 -22.62 18.98
C VAL A 202 -19.53 -23.79 18.04
N ALA A 203 -18.77 -23.92 16.95
CA ALA A 203 -18.89 -25.04 16.02
C ALA A 203 -18.58 -26.38 16.69
N ALA A 204 -17.55 -26.43 17.56
CA ALA A 204 -17.21 -27.64 18.30
C ALA A 204 -18.32 -28.06 19.27
N VAL A 205 -18.92 -27.11 19.99
CA VAL A 205 -20.06 -27.36 20.89
C VAL A 205 -21.28 -27.86 20.11
N LEU A 206 -21.60 -27.22 18.98
CA LEU A 206 -22.72 -27.63 18.12
C LEU A 206 -22.48 -29.03 17.54
N ALA A 207 -21.27 -29.34 17.08
CA ALA A 207 -20.92 -30.66 16.57
C ALA A 207 -21.03 -31.75 17.65
N ALA A 208 -20.56 -31.48 18.87
CA ALA A 208 -20.69 -32.40 20.00
C ALA A 208 -22.18 -32.64 20.36
N TRP A 209 -22.98 -31.58 20.31
CA TRP A 209 -24.42 -31.66 20.57
C TRP A 209 -25.18 -32.48 19.51
N ASP A 210 -24.85 -32.29 18.23
CA ASP A 210 -25.47 -33.07 17.14
C ASP A 210 -25.08 -34.55 17.21
N ALA A 211 -23.82 -34.85 17.55
CA ALA A 211 -23.37 -36.23 17.80
C ALA A 211 -24.13 -36.90 18.96
N MET A 212 -24.39 -36.18 20.05
CA MET A 212 -25.20 -36.68 21.18
C MET A 212 -26.66 -36.94 20.81
N ARG A 213 -27.22 -36.23 19.82
CA ARG A 213 -28.60 -36.39 19.36
C ARG A 213 -28.78 -37.48 18.31
N GLY A 214 -27.70 -38.18 17.92
CA GLY A 214 -27.75 -39.26 16.93
C GLY A 214 -28.16 -38.80 15.53
N LYS A 215 -28.00 -37.50 15.23
CA LYS A 215 -28.18 -36.95 13.89
C LYS A 215 -26.81 -36.97 13.22
N SER A 216 -26.43 -38.11 12.66
CA SER A 216 -25.22 -38.28 11.85
C SER A 216 -25.59 -38.89 10.52
#